data_AF-A0A3R7DY55-F1
#
_entry.id   AF-A0A3R7DY55-F1
#
_cell.length_a   1.000
_cell.length_b   1.000
_cell.length_c   1.000
_cell.angle_alpha   90.00
_cell.angle_beta   90.00
_cell.angle_gamma   90.00
#
_symmetry.space_group_name_H-M   'P 1'
#
loop_
_entity.id
_entity.type
_entity.pdbx_description
1 polymer ?
#
loop_
_entity_poly.entity_id
_entity_poly.type
_entity_poly.pdbx_seq_one_letter_code
_entity_poly.pdbx_strand_id
1 'polypeptide(L)'
;MVNLGTDNWSLLNGTATVTGYRNGGSGILTHRGTRGLGVSGAEDDEVDSIDKLERLEITFDTPHRVSYPEVRSLFDNEGPGGEPEEEDIDLYLGGTLVIHYNLIGIEPSGAPGAVGRVNISVPDILVDRIKYYVNDTQGYAIVNLQSPGWM
;
A
#
# COMPACT_ATOMS: atom_id res chain seq x y z
N MET A 1 -1.14 13.62 -6.50
CA MET A 1 -2.04 12.46 -6.31
C MET A 1 -3.49 12.94 -6.33
N VAL A 2 -4.39 12.21 -7.00
CA VAL A 2 -5.83 12.47 -7.03
C VAL A 2 -6.52 11.60 -5.97
N ASN A 3 -7.52 12.13 -5.26
CA ASN A 3 -8.34 11.37 -4.32
C ASN A 3 -9.36 10.53 -5.13
N LEU A 4 -9.38 9.22 -4.91
CA LEU A 4 -10.22 8.26 -5.63
C LEU A 4 -11.59 8.02 -4.98
N GLY A 5 -11.90 8.76 -3.92
CA GLY A 5 -13.07 8.59 -3.10
C GLY A 5 -12.74 8.10 -1.69
N THR A 6 -13.76 8.12 -0.87
CA THR A 6 -13.70 7.76 0.54
C THR A 6 -14.84 6.79 0.84
N ASP A 7 -14.55 5.72 1.57
CA ASP A 7 -15.56 4.77 2.06
C ASP A 7 -15.43 4.61 3.58
N ASN A 8 -16.51 4.20 4.24
CA ASN A 8 -16.53 3.95 5.68
C ASN A 8 -16.75 2.45 5.92
N TRP A 9 -15.80 1.81 6.58
CA TRP A 9 -15.85 0.38 6.88
C TRP A 9 -15.80 0.12 8.37
N SER A 10 -16.47 -0.95 8.79
CA SER A 10 -16.32 -1.47 10.15
C SER A 10 -15.02 -2.25 10.26
N LEU A 11 -14.01 -1.66 10.92
CA LEU A 11 -12.69 -2.25 11.14
C LEU A 11 -12.35 -2.21 12.63
N LEU A 12 -11.76 -3.29 13.16
CA LEU A 12 -11.30 -3.38 14.55
C LEU A 12 -12.37 -3.06 15.62
N ASN A 13 -13.64 -3.39 15.34
CA ASN A 13 -14.82 -3.04 16.15
C ASN A 13 -15.12 -1.54 16.25
N GLY A 14 -14.54 -0.72 15.37
CA GLY A 14 -14.86 0.69 15.19
C GLY A 14 -15.29 1.00 13.76
N THR A 15 -15.45 2.28 13.46
CA THR A 15 -15.60 2.78 12.09
C THR A 15 -14.26 3.33 11.62
N ALA A 16 -13.83 2.94 10.43
CA ALA A 16 -12.68 3.50 9.77
C ALA A 16 -13.10 4.18 8.48
N THR A 17 -12.59 5.37 8.26
CA THR A 17 -12.66 6.06 6.98
C THR A 17 -11.45 5.65 6.15
N VAL A 18 -11.69 5.07 4.98
CA VAL A 18 -10.64 4.64 4.06
C VAL A 18 -10.66 5.52 2.82
N THR A 19 -9.50 6.02 2.43
CA THR A 19 -9.33 6.90 1.26
C THR A 19 -8.23 6.35 0.38
N GLY A 20 -8.54 6.14 -0.89
CA GLY A 20 -7.58 5.75 -1.93
C GLY A 20 -7.06 6.98 -2.67
N TYR A 21 -5.80 6.94 -3.09
CA TYR A 21 -5.18 7.96 -3.92
C TYR A 21 -4.39 7.30 -5.06
N ARG A 22 -4.40 7.93 -6.22
CA ARG A 22 -3.61 7.50 -7.38
C ARG A 22 -3.05 8.71 -8.12
N ASN A 23 -1.81 8.64 -8.57
CA ASN A 23 -1.24 9.73 -9.35
C ASN A 23 -1.87 9.79 -10.76
N GLY A 24 -2.12 10.98 -11.32
CA GLY A 24 -2.47 11.18 -12.74
C GLY A 24 -3.57 10.31 -13.37
N GLY A 25 -4.57 9.79 -12.63
CA GLY A 25 -5.55 8.85 -13.19
C GLY A 25 -6.80 8.61 -12.36
N SER A 26 -7.72 7.83 -12.94
CA SER A 26 -8.88 7.24 -12.28
C SER A 26 -8.52 5.91 -11.61
N GLY A 27 -9.26 5.55 -10.58
CA GLY A 27 -9.17 4.27 -9.88
C GLY A 27 -10.34 4.15 -8.91
N ILE A 28 -10.52 2.99 -8.31
CA ILE A 28 -11.61 2.72 -7.36
C ILE A 28 -10.99 2.15 -6.09
N LEU A 29 -11.39 2.69 -4.94
CA LEU A 29 -11.08 2.06 -3.66
C LEU A 29 -11.78 0.70 -3.59
N THR A 30 -11.04 -0.37 -3.33
CA THR A 30 -11.62 -1.72 -3.28
C THR A 30 -11.48 -2.36 -1.90
N HIS A 31 -12.48 -3.18 -1.58
CA HIS A 31 -12.49 -4.06 -0.43
C HIS A 31 -12.97 -5.44 -0.91
N ARG A 32 -12.04 -6.40 -1.02
CA ARG A 32 -12.38 -7.77 -1.38
C ARG A 32 -12.17 -8.70 -0.20
N GLY A 33 -13.26 -9.06 0.48
CA GLY A 33 -13.40 -10.25 1.35
C GLY A 33 -12.11 -10.72 2.04
N THR A 34 -11.50 -11.80 1.53
CA THR A 34 -10.29 -12.43 2.12
C THR A 34 -8.95 -11.86 1.61
N ARG A 35 -8.96 -10.87 0.72
CA ARG A 35 -7.78 -10.27 0.08
C ARG A 35 -7.39 -8.91 0.66
N GLY A 36 -8.32 -8.19 1.30
CA GLY A 36 -8.02 -6.97 2.05
C GLY A 36 -8.53 -5.69 1.38
N LEU A 37 -7.87 -4.58 1.71
CA LEU A 37 -8.16 -3.22 1.23
C LEU A 37 -7.11 -2.84 0.18
N GLY A 38 -7.52 -2.24 -0.94
CA GLY A 38 -6.61 -1.87 -2.02
C GLY A 38 -7.15 -0.75 -2.92
N VAL A 39 -6.40 -0.44 -3.96
CA VAL A 39 -6.80 0.48 -5.04
C VAL A 39 -6.87 -0.33 -6.33
N SER A 40 -8.04 -0.41 -6.97
CA SER A 40 -8.14 -0.97 -8.32
C SER A 40 -7.93 0.14 -9.33
N GLY A 41 -6.74 0.13 -9.95
CA GLY A 41 -6.32 1.00 -11.04
C GLY A 41 -6.29 0.26 -12.37
N ALA A 42 -5.12 -0.32 -12.69
CA ALA A 42 -4.90 -1.16 -13.87
C ALA A 42 -5.05 -2.66 -13.57
N GLU A 43 -4.80 -3.06 -12.31
CA GLU A 43 -4.92 -4.43 -11.81
C GLU A 43 -5.92 -4.51 -10.63
N ASP A 44 -6.33 -5.73 -10.28
CA ASP A 44 -7.31 -5.98 -9.22
C ASP A 44 -6.64 -5.88 -7.84
N ASP A 45 -6.96 -4.81 -7.12
CA ASP A 45 -6.98 -4.75 -5.64
C ASP A 45 -5.63 -4.58 -4.88
N GLU A 46 -4.70 -3.75 -5.37
CA GLU A 46 -3.34 -3.58 -4.79
C GLU A 46 -2.97 -2.09 -4.58
N VAL A 47 -1.82 -1.81 -3.97
CA VAL A 47 -1.27 -0.44 -3.89
C VAL A 47 0.04 -0.43 -4.64
N ASP A 48 -0.01 -0.20 -5.94
CA ASP A 48 1.14 -0.46 -6.80
C ASP A 48 1.72 0.83 -7.43
N SER A 49 2.77 0.66 -8.22
CA SER A 49 3.51 1.66 -8.96
C SER A 49 3.84 1.28 -10.41
N ILE A 50 3.47 0.08 -10.90
CA ILE A 50 3.78 -0.38 -12.26
C ILE A 50 3.34 0.63 -13.32
N ASP A 51 2.15 1.24 -13.15
CA ASP A 51 1.68 2.35 -13.99
C ASP A 51 1.78 3.70 -13.28
N LYS A 52 1.27 3.78 -12.03
CA LYS A 52 1.18 5.04 -11.27
C LYS A 52 1.23 4.77 -9.79
N LEU A 53 1.90 5.66 -9.06
CA LEU A 53 1.94 5.59 -7.59
C LEU A 53 0.53 5.64 -6.99
N GLU A 54 0.25 4.64 -6.17
CA GLU A 54 -0.98 4.49 -5.40
C GLU A 54 -0.71 4.63 -3.90
N ARG A 55 -1.78 4.93 -3.16
CA ARG A 55 -1.75 5.06 -1.70
C ARG A 55 -3.13 4.79 -1.12
N LEU A 56 -3.12 4.13 0.02
CA LEU A 56 -4.27 3.93 0.89
C LEU A 56 -4.06 4.63 2.23
N GLU A 57 -5.05 5.39 2.69
CA GLU A 57 -5.10 5.90 4.06
C GLU A 57 -6.32 5.36 4.79
N ILE A 58 -6.11 4.77 5.96
CA ILE A 58 -7.14 4.26 6.86
C ILE A 58 -7.11 5.12 8.11
N THR A 59 -8.19 5.84 8.41
CA THR A 59 -8.32 6.66 9.62
C THR A 59 -9.41 6.08 10.51
N PHE A 60 -9.08 5.73 11.73
CA PHE A 60 -10.03 5.19 12.70
C PHE A 60 -10.76 6.31 13.43
N ASP A 61 -12.03 6.09 13.77
CA ASP A 61 -12.82 7.01 14.61
C ASP A 61 -12.28 7.12 16.04
N THR A 62 -11.58 6.09 16.49
CA THR A 62 -10.92 5.98 17.78
C THR A 62 -9.56 5.29 17.63
N PRO A 63 -8.51 5.68 18.39
CA PRO A 63 -7.22 5.00 18.28
C PRO A 63 -7.30 3.52 18.66
N HIS A 64 -6.71 2.65 17.86
CA HIS A 64 -6.63 1.22 18.09
C HIS A 64 -5.18 0.75 18.32
N ARG A 65 -5.05 -0.35 19.07
CA ARG A 65 -3.79 -1.10 19.10
C ARG A 65 -3.73 -1.98 17.86
N VAL A 66 -2.73 -1.74 17.03
CA VAL A 66 -2.47 -2.52 15.82
C VAL A 66 -1.26 -3.43 16.10
N SER A 67 -1.39 -4.73 15.84
CA SER A 67 -0.33 -5.70 16.15
C SER A 67 0.21 -6.44 14.93
N TYR A 68 -0.64 -6.73 13.94
CA TYR A 68 -0.29 -7.52 12.78
C TYR A 68 -0.97 -7.03 11.49
N PRO A 69 -0.52 -5.92 10.90
CA PRO A 69 -0.83 -5.63 9.51
C PRO A 69 -0.26 -6.74 8.61
N GLU A 70 -1.09 -7.26 7.71
CA GLU A 70 -0.70 -8.18 6.66
C GLU A 70 -0.86 -7.44 5.32
N VAL A 71 0.23 -7.39 4.56
CA VAL A 71 0.24 -6.98 3.16
C VAL A 71 0.26 -8.24 2.30
N ARG A 72 -0.41 -8.18 1.15
CA ARG A 72 -0.50 -9.24 0.16
C ARG A 72 -0.18 -8.67 -1.21
N SER A 73 0.15 -9.56 -2.13
CA SER A 73 0.58 -9.20 -3.47
C SER A 73 1.79 -8.27 -3.49
N LEU A 74 2.76 -8.55 -2.63
CA LEU A 74 4.08 -7.94 -2.66
C LEU A 74 5.10 -9.03 -3.02
N PHE A 75 5.51 -9.05 -4.28
CA PHE A 75 6.31 -10.12 -4.89
C PHE A 75 7.77 -9.72 -5.14
N ASP A 76 8.67 -10.71 -5.23
CA ASP A 76 10.11 -10.49 -5.38
C ASP A 76 10.57 -10.24 -6.83
N ASN A 77 9.64 -10.23 -7.79
CA ASN A 77 9.95 -10.22 -9.21
C ASN A 77 8.93 -9.49 -10.11
N GLU A 78 8.06 -8.66 -9.55
CA GLU A 78 7.05 -7.88 -10.32
C GLU A 78 7.42 -6.40 -10.46
N GLY A 79 8.44 -5.93 -9.73
CA GLY A 79 8.99 -4.60 -9.90
C GLY A 79 9.67 -4.41 -11.27
N PRO A 80 9.86 -3.15 -11.71
CA PRO A 80 10.51 -2.85 -13.00
C PRO A 80 11.86 -3.53 -13.18
N GLY A 81 11.97 -4.32 -14.25
CA GLY A 81 13.17 -5.13 -14.53
C GLY A 81 13.18 -6.50 -13.85
N GLY A 82 12.09 -6.90 -13.19
CA GLY A 82 11.99 -8.14 -12.43
C GLY A 82 12.60 -8.04 -11.03
N GLU A 83 12.69 -6.82 -10.49
CA GLU A 83 13.16 -6.57 -9.12
C GLU A 83 12.04 -6.81 -8.11
N PRO A 84 12.36 -6.97 -6.82
CA PRO A 84 11.34 -7.00 -5.78
C PRO A 84 10.53 -5.72 -5.73
N GLU A 85 9.23 -5.88 -5.53
CA GLU A 85 8.36 -4.76 -5.19
C GLU A 85 8.68 -4.25 -3.79
N GLU A 86 8.56 -2.94 -3.59
CA GLU A 86 8.68 -2.33 -2.29
C GLU A 86 7.52 -1.38 -1.99
N GLU A 87 7.19 -1.26 -0.72
CA GLU A 87 6.09 -0.40 -0.26
C GLU A 87 6.40 0.06 1.15
N ASP A 88 5.72 1.12 1.58
CA ASP A 88 5.89 1.68 2.91
C ASP A 88 4.57 1.70 3.68
N ILE A 89 4.66 1.45 4.99
CA ILE A 89 3.58 1.68 5.94
C ILE A 89 4.03 2.66 7.02
N ASP A 90 3.32 3.78 7.09
CA ASP A 90 3.42 4.75 8.16
C ASP A 90 2.22 4.60 9.11
N LEU A 91 2.49 4.52 10.41
CA LEU A 91 1.47 4.53 11.46
C LEU A 91 1.51 5.86 12.21
N TYR A 92 0.35 6.45 12.47
CA TYR A 92 0.22 7.76 13.12
C TYR A 92 -0.67 7.69 14.37
N LEU A 93 -0.42 8.63 15.29
CA LEU A 93 -1.30 8.96 16.42
C LEU A 93 -1.37 10.48 16.60
N GLY A 94 -2.56 11.05 16.57
CA GLY A 94 -2.78 12.50 16.71
C GLY A 94 -2.04 13.31 15.65
N GLY A 95 -1.87 12.76 14.45
CA GLY A 95 -1.08 13.36 13.36
C GLY A 95 0.43 13.20 13.48
N THR A 96 0.95 12.61 14.57
CA THR A 96 2.38 12.31 14.74
C THR A 96 2.70 10.92 14.17
N LEU A 97 3.74 10.79 13.35
CA LEU A 97 4.27 9.50 12.92
C LEU A 97 4.83 8.76 14.14
N VAL A 98 4.30 7.58 14.45
CA VAL A 98 4.76 6.76 15.58
C VAL A 98 5.72 5.66 15.16
N ILE A 99 5.54 5.09 13.96
CA ILE A 99 6.44 4.11 13.38
C ILE A 99 6.31 4.07 11.87
N HIS A 100 7.39 3.68 11.21
CA HIS A 100 7.49 3.50 9.77
C HIS A 100 8.05 2.10 9.48
N TYR A 101 7.53 1.45 8.45
CA TYR A 101 8.02 0.19 7.91
C TYR A 101 8.25 0.34 6.41
N ASN A 102 9.41 -0.15 5.97
CA ASN A 102 9.67 -0.44 4.56
C ASN A 102 9.51 -1.96 4.35
N LEU A 103 8.73 -2.32 3.34
CA LEU A 103 8.36 -3.69 3.00
C LEU A 103 8.97 -4.03 1.65
N ILE A 104 9.41 -5.28 1.52
CA ILE A 104 10.01 -5.80 0.28
C ILE A 104 9.37 -7.16 0.01
N GLY A 105 8.98 -7.39 -1.24
CA GLY A 105 8.49 -8.67 -1.69
C GLY A 105 9.56 -9.76 -1.59
N ILE A 106 9.17 -10.94 -1.13
CA ILE A 106 10.10 -12.07 -0.90
C ILE A 106 9.64 -13.36 -1.55
N GLU A 107 8.46 -13.35 -2.17
CA GLU A 107 7.85 -14.50 -2.80
C GLU A 107 7.76 -14.24 -4.31
N PRO A 108 8.17 -15.18 -5.17
CA PRO A 108 8.06 -14.99 -6.61
C PRO A 108 6.62 -15.14 -7.08
N SER A 109 6.17 -14.18 -7.88
CA SER A 109 4.90 -14.26 -8.59
C SER A 109 4.89 -15.46 -9.54
N GLY A 110 3.71 -16.07 -9.68
CA GLY A 110 3.48 -17.24 -10.51
C GLY A 110 3.96 -18.57 -9.91
N ALA A 111 4.63 -18.57 -8.75
CA ALA A 111 4.95 -19.82 -8.07
C ALA A 111 3.67 -20.50 -7.50
N PRO A 112 3.58 -21.85 -7.50
CA PRO A 112 2.41 -22.54 -6.98
C PRO A 112 2.11 -22.19 -5.52
N GLY A 113 0.99 -21.51 -5.29
CA GLY A 113 0.54 -21.11 -3.95
C GLY A 113 1.03 -19.74 -3.48
N ALA A 114 1.76 -19.00 -4.34
CA ALA A 114 2.25 -17.67 -4.02
C ALA A 114 1.12 -16.65 -3.85
N VAL A 115 1.27 -15.79 -2.84
CA VAL A 115 0.31 -14.73 -2.48
C VAL A 115 1.00 -13.40 -2.13
N GLY A 116 2.32 -13.31 -2.21
CA GLY A 116 3.08 -12.07 -1.99
C GLY A 116 2.89 -11.54 -0.58
N ARG A 117 2.88 -12.43 0.43
CA ARG A 117 2.47 -12.06 1.79
C ARG A 117 3.63 -11.52 2.61
N VAL A 118 3.46 -10.34 3.17
CA VAL A 118 4.35 -9.76 4.17
C VAL A 118 3.57 -9.45 5.47
N ASN A 119 4.00 -10.05 6.57
CA ASN A 119 3.42 -9.82 7.90
C ASN A 119 4.31 -8.89 8.70
N ILE A 120 3.73 -7.86 9.30
CA ILE A 120 4.45 -6.87 10.10
C ILE A 120 4.12 -7.10 11.57
N SER A 121 5.15 -7.26 12.41
CA SER A 121 4.97 -7.30 13.86
C SER A 121 5.08 -5.88 14.42
N VAL A 122 3.94 -5.31 14.82
CA VAL A 122 3.89 -3.95 15.38
C VAL A 122 4.00 -4.02 16.90
N PRO A 123 4.88 -3.21 17.53
CA PRO A 123 4.95 -3.13 19.00
C PRO A 123 3.63 -2.61 19.58
N ASP A 124 3.43 -2.75 20.89
CA ASP A 124 2.17 -2.40 21.55
C ASP A 124 1.93 -0.88 21.61
N ILE A 125 1.53 -0.28 20.48
CA ILE A 125 1.32 1.15 20.27
C ILE A 125 -0.12 1.45 19.85
N LEU A 126 -0.58 2.67 20.15
CA LEU A 126 -1.85 3.18 19.66
C LEU A 126 -1.66 3.87 18.32
N VAL A 127 -2.60 3.65 17.41
CA VAL A 127 -2.63 4.17 16.05
C VAL A 127 -4.04 4.69 15.74
N ASP A 128 -4.16 5.89 15.20
CA ASP A 128 -5.42 6.42 14.68
C ASP A 128 -5.44 6.53 13.15
N ARG A 129 -4.27 6.44 12.50
CA ARG A 129 -4.18 6.41 11.04
C ARG A 129 -3.06 5.50 10.54
N ILE A 130 -3.37 4.72 9.52
CA ILE A 130 -2.43 3.91 8.74
C ILE A 130 -2.34 4.56 7.35
N LYS A 131 -1.12 4.78 6.86
CA LYS A 131 -0.88 5.20 5.49
C LYS A 131 0.02 4.15 4.84
N TYR A 132 -0.50 3.52 3.80
CA TYR A 132 0.16 2.48 3.02
C TYR A 132 0.35 2.98 1.60
N TYR A 133 1.57 2.96 1.07
CA TYR A 133 1.90 3.66 -0.16
C TYR A 133 3.17 3.14 -0.80
N VAL A 134 3.28 3.35 -2.12
CA VAL A 134 4.58 3.27 -2.80
C VAL A 134 5.27 4.63 -2.70
N ASN A 135 6.54 4.62 -2.29
CA ASN A 135 7.34 5.82 -2.10
C ASN A 135 7.91 6.31 -3.44
N ASP A 136 7.76 7.59 -3.74
CA ASP A 136 8.23 8.18 -5.00
C ASP A 136 9.76 8.26 -5.12
N THR A 137 10.47 7.94 -4.03
CA THR A 137 11.94 7.82 -3.98
C THR A 137 12.46 6.38 -4.05
N GLN A 138 11.59 5.37 -4.06
CA GLN A 138 12.00 3.98 -4.30
C GLN A 138 12.56 3.83 -5.71
N GLY A 139 13.58 2.98 -5.87
CA GLY A 139 14.45 2.96 -7.06
C GLY A 139 13.71 2.79 -8.40
N TYR A 140 12.54 2.18 -8.39
CA TYR A 140 11.69 1.97 -9.56
C TYR A 140 10.59 3.03 -9.76
N ALA A 141 10.19 3.77 -8.71
CA ALA A 141 9.25 4.89 -8.83
C ALA A 141 9.78 6.04 -9.69
N ILE A 142 11.11 6.08 -9.89
CA ILE A 142 11.83 7.11 -10.65
C ILE A 142 11.99 6.74 -12.14
N VAL A 143 11.63 5.53 -12.59
CA VAL A 143 11.82 5.10 -14.00
C VAL A 143 10.71 5.65 -14.92
N ASN A 144 10.36 6.92 -14.77
CA ASN A 144 9.57 7.65 -15.76
C ASN A 144 10.00 9.12 -15.92
N LEU A 145 11.29 9.41 -15.80
CA LEU A 145 11.86 10.67 -16.29
C LEU A 145 13.05 10.42 -17.23
N GLN A 146 12.69 10.33 -18.52
CA GLN A 146 13.53 10.63 -19.68
C GLN A 146 14.78 9.76 -19.86
N SER A 147 14.69 8.82 -20.79
CA SER A 147 15.86 8.52 -21.64
C SER A 147 16.34 9.85 -22.26
N PRO A 148 17.57 10.32 -21.98
CA PRO A 148 18.19 11.30 -22.84
C PRO A 148 18.63 10.53 -24.07
N GLY A 149 17.81 10.57 -25.11
CA GLY A 149 18.22 10.16 -26.44
C GLY A 149 19.45 10.96 -26.85
N TRP A 150 20.62 10.33 -26.76
CA TRP A 150 21.85 10.72 -27.43
C TRP A 150 22.59 9.44 -27.86
N MET A 151 22.28 8.99 -29.08
CA MET A 151 23.25 8.66 -30.14
C MET A 151 22.50 8.39 -31.44
#